data_AF-A9L6E9-F1
#
_entry.id   AF-A9L6E9-F1
#
_cell.length_a   1.000
_cell.length_b   1.000
_cell.length_c   1.000
_cell.angle_alpha   90.00
_cell.angle_beta   90.00
_cell.angle_gamma   90.00
#
_symmetry.space_group_name_H-M   'P 1'
#
loop_
_entity.id
_entity.type
_entity.pdbx_description
1 polymer ?
#
loop_
_entity_poly.entity_id
_entity_poly.type
_entity_poly.pdbx_seq_one_letter_code
_entity_poly.pdbx_strand_id
1 'polypeptide(L)'
;MFLFYIRTILVLCFLGSIAAVIYAIPDVPIWLMLFFAFTIFSLYASLHITSVDSEKSAWQIRKTEVAPDAEMINVEVRAKDGSKKVIWGVRPDTVDFTDSATEPVISFMVVNNLGVNAAYQSDKRD
;
A
#
# COMPACT_ATOMS: atom_id res chain seq x y z
N MET A 1 11.72 -4.51 0.06
CA MET A 1 12.61 -5.67 0.36
C MET A 1 13.88 -5.28 1.11
N PHE A 2 14.68 -4.30 0.66
CA PHE A 2 15.94 -3.90 1.33
C PHE A 2 15.79 -3.57 2.83
N LEU A 3 14.80 -2.75 3.19
CA LEU A 3 14.52 -2.39 4.60
C LEU A 3 14.10 -3.59 5.46
N PHE A 4 13.50 -4.63 4.87
CA PHE A 4 13.16 -5.85 5.58
C PHE A 4 14.43 -6.62 5.97
N TYR A 5 15.39 -6.75 5.06
CA TYR A 5 16.67 -7.41 5.35
C TYR A 5 17.47 -6.67 6.43
N ILE A 6 17.51 -5.34 6.38
CA ILE A 6 18.19 -4.53 7.42
C ILE A 6 17.54 -4.76 8.79
N ARG A 7 16.20 -4.75 8.86
CA ARG A 7 15.47 -5.00 10.11
C ARG A 7 15.78 -6.40 10.66
N THR A 8 15.78 -7.42 9.81
CA THR A 8 16.09 -8.79 10.23
C THR A 8 17.53 -8.94 10.73
N ILE A 9 18.50 -8.32 10.06
CA ILE A 9 19.91 -8.36 10.48
C ILE A 9 20.08 -7.68 11.84
N LEU A 10 19.46 -6.52 12.05
CA LEU A 10 19.52 -5.81 13.34
C LEU A 10 18.92 -6.65 14.48
N VAL A 11 17.80 -7.34 14.23
CA VAL A 11 17.19 -8.25 15.20
C VAL A 11 18.14 -9.42 15.54
N LEU A 12 18.79 -10.02 14.54
CA LEU A 12 19.72 -11.13 14.75
C LEU A 12 20.98 -10.71 15.53
N CYS A 13 21.58 -9.57 15.17
CA CYS A 13 22.73 -9.02 15.90
C CYS A 13 22.37 -8.76 17.37
N PHE A 14 21.17 -8.23 17.61
CA PHE A 14 20.69 -7.90 18.94
C PHE A 14 20.39 -9.13 19.80
N LEU A 15 19.76 -10.17 19.25
CA LEU A 15 19.57 -11.45 19.92
C LEU A 15 20.91 -12.09 20.32
N GLY A 16 21.93 -11.97 19.46
CA GLY A 16 23.29 -12.39 19.77
C GLY A 16 23.90 -11.64 20.96
N SER A 17 23.70 -10.32 21.04
CA SER A 17 24.15 -9.51 22.19
C SER A 17 23.46 -9.89 23.49
N ILE A 18 22.16 -10.22 23.45
CA ILE A 18 21.40 -10.71 24.61
C ILE A 18 21.97 -12.04 25.11
N ALA A 19 22.20 -12.99 24.21
CA ALA A 19 22.78 -14.30 24.56
C ALA A 19 24.16 -14.14 25.21
N ALA A 20 24.98 -13.20 24.73
CA ALA A 20 26.29 -12.90 25.31
C ALA A 20 26.18 -12.32 26.73
N VAL A 21 25.23 -11.42 27.00
CA VAL A 21 25.02 -10.83 28.34
C VAL A 21 24.52 -11.87 29.34
N ILE A 22 23.59 -12.74 28.93
CA ILE A 22 23.08 -13.84 29.77
C ILE A 22 24.22 -14.78 30.15
N TYR A 23 25.11 -15.08 29.21
CA TYR A 23 26.25 -15.95 29.47
C TYR A 23 27.33 -15.29 30.36
N ALA A 24 27.49 -13.97 30.26
CA ALA A 24 28.53 -13.23 30.97
C ALA A 24 28.20 -12.92 32.45
N ILE A 25 26.92 -12.94 32.84
CA ILE A 25 26.48 -12.56 34.18
C ILE A 25 25.70 -13.71 34.82
N PRO A 26 26.33 -14.52 35.69
CA PRO A 26 25.59 -15.45 36.53
C PRO A 26 24.71 -14.60 37.46
N ASP A 27 23.41 -14.92 37.55
CA ASP A 27 22.42 -14.25 38.41
C ASP A 27 21.73 -12.99 37.84
N VAL A 28 21.60 -12.86 36.51
CA VAL A 28 20.61 -11.92 35.95
C VAL A 28 19.20 -12.41 36.35
N PRO A 29 18.39 -11.58 37.05
CA PRO A 29 17.04 -11.96 37.41
C PRO A 29 16.20 -12.20 36.16
N ILE A 30 15.53 -13.35 36.08
CA ILE A 30 14.69 -13.73 34.93
C ILE A 30 13.65 -12.66 34.58
N TRP A 31 13.16 -11.93 35.58
CA TRP A 31 12.23 -10.82 35.40
C TRP A 31 12.79 -9.65 34.58
N LEU A 32 14.09 -9.40 34.69
CA LEU A 32 14.77 -8.33 33.96
C LEU A 32 14.92 -8.70 32.47
N MET A 33 15.16 -9.98 32.18
CA MET A 33 15.15 -10.52 30.81
C MET A 33 13.75 -10.47 30.20
N LEU A 34 12.71 -10.85 30.95
CA LEU A 34 11.32 -10.82 30.49
C LEU A 34 10.84 -9.39 30.22
N PHE A 35 11.17 -8.44 31.11
CA PHE A 35 10.82 -7.03 30.93
C PHE A 35 11.50 -6.43 29.69
N PHE A 36 12.77 -6.76 29.48
CA PHE A 36 13.52 -6.32 28.31
C PHE A 36 12.95 -6.92 27.01
N ALA A 37 12.68 -8.23 26.98
CA ALA A 37 12.06 -8.89 25.83
C ALA A 37 10.68 -8.31 25.50
N PHE A 38 9.85 -8.02 26.50
CA PHE A 38 8.54 -7.40 26.32
C PHE A 38 8.63 -5.98 25.75
N THR A 39 9.60 -5.18 26.22
CA THR A 39 9.82 -3.81 25.75
C THR A 39 10.23 -3.79 24.27
N ILE A 40 11.10 -4.71 23.89
CA ILE A 40 11.58 -4.86 22.51
C ILE A 40 10.46 -5.38 21.60
N PHE A 41 9.69 -6.37 22.05
CA PHE A 41 8.53 -6.84 21.29
C PHE A 41 7.50 -5.73 21.07
N SER A 42 7.25 -4.90 22.09
CA SER A 42 6.35 -3.75 22.00
C SER A 42 6.85 -2.69 21.02
N LEU A 43 8.16 -2.42 21.01
CA LEU A 43 8.79 -1.51 20.03
C LEU A 43 8.74 -2.07 18.61
N TYR A 44 8.99 -3.37 18.44
CA TYR A 44 8.87 -4.04 17.14
C TYR A 44 7.44 -3.97 16.60
N ALA A 45 6.45 -4.25 17.46
CA ALA A 45 5.04 -4.18 17.14
C ALA A 45 4.61 -2.75 16.76
N SER A 46 5.02 -1.73 17.53
CA SER A 46 4.68 -0.34 17.22
C SER A 46 5.24 0.10 15.85
N LEU A 47 6.50 -0.23 15.57
CA LEU A 47 7.15 0.07 14.28
C LEU A 47 6.53 -0.69 13.10
N HIS A 48 5.99 -1.89 13.33
CA HIS A 48 5.28 -2.64 12.28
C HIS A 48 3.87 -2.09 12.05
N ILE A 49 3.16 -1.69 13.11
CA ILE A 49 1.83 -1.06 12.99
C ILE A 49 1.92 0.23 12.17
N THR A 50 2.93 1.08 12.40
CA THR A 50 3.10 2.33 11.61
C THR A 50 3.44 2.06 10.13
N SER A 51 3.92 0.87 9.79
CA SER A 51 4.21 0.51 8.38
C SER A 51 3.01 -0.05 7.61
N VAL A 52 1.86 -0.24 8.28
CA VAL A 52 0.61 -0.68 7.61
C VAL A 52 -0.14 0.50 6.98
N ASP A 53 0.23 1.74 7.29
CA ASP A 53 -0.19 2.92 6.51
C ASP A 53 0.70 3.11 5.26
N SER A 54 1.01 2.01 4.57
CA SER A 54 1.28 2.09 3.14
C SER A 54 0.02 2.67 2.52
N GLU A 55 0.04 3.97 2.21
CA GLU A 55 -0.96 4.65 1.39
C GLU A 55 -1.42 3.70 0.29
N LYS A 56 -2.59 3.09 0.47
CA LYS A 56 -3.15 2.22 -0.56
C LYS A 56 -3.40 3.16 -1.72
N SER A 57 -2.65 2.99 -2.80
CA SER A 57 -2.85 3.75 -4.03
C SER A 57 -4.36 3.79 -4.33
N ALA A 58 -4.90 4.99 -4.57
CA ALA A 58 -6.30 5.15 -4.94
C ALA A 58 -6.64 4.39 -6.25
N TRP A 59 -5.61 4.04 -7.03
CA TRP A 59 -5.70 3.17 -8.19
C TRP A 59 -5.79 1.70 -7.77
N GLN A 60 -6.89 1.08 -8.18
CA GLN A 60 -7.19 -0.33 -8.01
C GLN A 60 -6.84 -1.07 -9.30
N ILE A 61 -6.06 -2.15 -9.18
CA ILE A 61 -5.80 -3.05 -10.31
C ILE A 61 -7.11 -3.75 -10.68
N ARG A 62 -7.44 -3.79 -11.98
CA ARG A 62 -8.62 -4.52 -12.46
C ARG A 62 -8.42 -6.02 -12.18
N LYS A 63 -9.33 -6.62 -11.42
CA LYS A 63 -9.35 -8.07 -11.10
C LYS A 63 -10.53 -8.82 -11.73
N THR A 64 -11.52 -8.08 -12.22
CA THR A 64 -12.78 -8.62 -12.73
C THR A 64 -13.17 -7.86 -13.99
N GLU A 65 -13.97 -8.50 -14.85
CA GLU A 65 -14.55 -7.87 -16.05
C GLU A 65 -15.81 -7.04 -15.73
N VAL A 66 -16.18 -6.94 -14.46
CA VAL A 66 -17.33 -6.15 -13.99
C VAL A 66 -16.86 -4.74 -13.65
N ALA A 67 -17.54 -3.73 -14.20
CA ALA A 67 -17.31 -2.33 -13.90
C ALA A 67 -17.65 -2.00 -12.43
N PRO A 68 -16.90 -1.09 -11.78
CA PRO A 68 -17.21 -0.66 -10.42
C PRO A 68 -18.52 0.13 -10.37
N ASP A 69 -19.28 -0.04 -9.29
CA ASP A 69 -20.47 0.78 -9.00
C ASP A 69 -20.03 2.17 -8.52
N ALA A 70 -19.91 3.10 -9.47
CA ALA A 70 -19.48 4.46 -9.23
C ALA A 70 -20.06 5.41 -10.29
N GLU A 71 -20.24 6.68 -9.93
CA GLU A 71 -20.70 7.69 -10.88
C GLU A 71 -19.62 8.04 -11.90
N MET A 72 -18.36 8.08 -11.46
CA MET A 72 -17.22 8.48 -12.28
C MET A 72 -15.95 7.75 -11.86
N ILE A 73 -15.15 7.40 -12.86
CA ILE A 73 -13.85 6.74 -12.69
C ILE A 73 -12.81 7.36 -13.60
N ASN A 74 -11.55 7.23 -13.20
CA ASN A 74 -10.41 7.35 -14.09
C ASN A 74 -9.92 5.94 -14.41
N VAL A 75 -9.59 5.68 -15.67
CA VAL A 75 -9.16 4.34 -16.11
C VAL A 75 -7.79 4.41 -16.79
N GLU A 76 -6.92 3.47 -16.46
CA GLU A 76 -5.68 3.22 -17.17
C GLU A 76 -5.93 2.05 -18.12
N VAL A 77 -5.70 2.26 -19.41
CA VAL A 77 -5.88 1.24 -20.47
C VAL A 77 -4.57 0.95 -21.18
N ARG A 78 -4.47 -0.24 -21.76
CA ARG A 78 -3.39 -0.58 -22.69
C ARG A 78 -3.80 -0.21 -24.11
N ALA A 79 -3.07 0.71 -24.74
CA ALA A 79 -3.27 1.05 -26.14
C ALA A 79 -2.74 -0.07 -27.06
N LYS A 80 -3.13 -0.02 -28.35
CA LYS A 80 -2.76 -1.01 -29.37
C LYS A 80 -1.25 -1.15 -29.58
N ASP A 81 -0.50 -0.08 -29.35
CA ASP A 81 0.96 -0.03 -29.43
C ASP A 81 1.66 -0.58 -28.17
N GLY A 82 0.88 -1.05 -27.18
CA GLY A 82 1.37 -1.53 -25.89
C GLY A 82 1.64 -0.41 -24.87
N SER A 83 1.49 0.86 -25.27
CA SER A 83 1.63 1.99 -24.35
C SER A 83 0.46 2.06 -23.37
N LYS A 84 0.66 2.83 -22.30
CA LYS A 84 -0.36 3.06 -21.26
C LYS A 84 -0.99 4.43 -21.48
N LYS A 85 -2.31 4.48 -21.41
CA LYS A 85 -3.10 5.70 -21.55
C LYS A 85 -4.04 5.82 -20.36
N VAL A 86 -4.18 7.03 -19.82
CA VAL A 86 -5.15 7.31 -18.77
C VAL A 86 -6.30 8.11 -19.36
N ILE A 87 -7.53 7.67 -19.10
CA ILE A 87 -8.76 8.36 -19.46
C ILE A 87 -9.38 8.88 -18.17
N TRP A 88 -9.56 10.19 -18.10
CA TRP A 88 -10.06 10.88 -16.92
C TRP A 88 -11.55 11.13 -17.02
N GLY A 89 -12.26 10.96 -15.90
CA GLY A 89 -13.64 11.40 -15.73
C GLY A 89 -14.66 10.69 -16.63
N VAL A 90 -14.56 9.37 -16.75
CA VAL A 90 -15.51 8.56 -17.53
C VAL A 90 -16.51 7.86 -16.64
N ARG A 91 -17.69 7.59 -17.18
CA ARG A 91 -18.68 6.77 -16.48
C ARG A 91 -18.33 5.29 -16.64
N PRO A 92 -18.40 4.45 -15.59
CA PRO A 92 -18.02 3.04 -15.68
C PRO A 92 -18.77 2.24 -16.73
N ASP A 93 -20.04 2.57 -16.98
CA ASP A 93 -20.90 1.94 -17.98
C ASP A 93 -20.47 2.22 -19.44
N THR A 94 -19.66 3.25 -19.66
CA THR A 94 -19.13 3.60 -20.99
C THR A 94 -17.80 2.92 -21.31
N VAL A 95 -17.22 2.18 -20.36
CA VAL A 95 -15.93 1.52 -20.49
C VAL A 95 -16.13 0.02 -20.59
N ASP A 96 -15.49 -0.60 -21.58
CA ASP A 96 -15.46 -2.06 -21.71
C ASP A 96 -14.38 -2.65 -20.78
N PHE A 97 -14.82 -3.36 -19.74
CA PHE A 97 -13.95 -4.03 -18.77
C PHE A 97 -13.57 -5.46 -19.16
N THR A 98 -14.09 -5.99 -20.26
CA THR A 98 -13.80 -7.36 -20.72
C THR A 98 -12.34 -7.50 -21.16
N ASP A 99 -11.82 -8.73 -21.13
CA ASP A 99 -10.49 -9.04 -21.68
C ASP A 99 -10.43 -8.96 -23.21
N SER A 100 -11.58 -8.99 -23.87
CA SER A 100 -11.71 -8.81 -25.32
C SER A 100 -11.72 -7.35 -25.79
N ALA A 101 -11.71 -6.38 -24.87
CA ALA A 101 -11.69 -4.97 -25.20
C ALA A 101 -10.50 -4.61 -26.09
N THR A 102 -10.70 -3.70 -27.05
CA THR A 102 -9.63 -3.23 -27.93
C THR A 102 -8.51 -2.51 -27.17
N GLU A 103 -8.89 -1.79 -26.10
CA GLU A 103 -7.97 -1.16 -25.15
C GLU A 103 -8.31 -1.68 -23.74
N PRO A 104 -7.76 -2.82 -23.30
CA PRO A 104 -8.15 -3.44 -22.05
C PRO A 104 -7.74 -2.59 -20.84
N VAL A 105 -8.65 -2.47 -19.87
CA VAL A 105 -8.44 -1.74 -18.63
C VAL A 105 -7.41 -2.47 -17.76
N ILE A 106 -6.35 -1.77 -17.36
CA ILE A 106 -5.28 -2.27 -16.49
C ILE A 106 -5.63 -1.97 -15.03
N SER A 107 -6.03 -0.72 -14.77
CA SER A 107 -6.34 -0.22 -13.44
C SER A 107 -7.39 0.90 -13.53
N PHE A 108 -8.07 1.17 -12.41
CA PHE A 108 -9.06 2.23 -12.34
C PHE A 108 -9.02 2.91 -10.97
N MET A 109 -9.49 4.16 -10.91
CA MET A 109 -9.63 4.94 -9.69
C MET A 109 -11.04 5.49 -9.61
N VAL A 110 -11.75 5.18 -8.52
CA VAL A 110 -13.09 5.73 -8.25
C VAL A 110 -12.97 7.19 -7.84
N VAL A 111 -13.71 8.06 -8.53
CA VAL A 111 -13.74 9.48 -8.23
C VAL A 111 -14.93 9.77 -7.34
N ASN A 112 -14.67 10.06 -6.06
CA ASN A 112 -15.73 10.50 -5.15
C ASN A 112 -16.02 11.99 -5.38
N ASN A 113 -17.29 12.32 -5.62
CA ASN A 113 -17.78 13.66 -5.94
C ASN A 113 -17.56 14.74 -4.86
N LEU A 114 -16.84 14.45 -3.77
CA LEU A 114 -16.53 15.40 -2.71
C LEU A 114 -15.46 16.44 -3.10
N GLY A 115 -14.78 16.31 -4.25
CA GLY A 115 -13.76 17.26 -4.71
C GLY A 115 -13.94 17.83 -6.12
N VAL A 116 -14.87 17.31 -6.92
CA VAL A 116 -14.97 17.64 -8.37
C VAL A 116 -15.69 18.97 -8.63
N ASN A 117 -16.52 19.45 -7.70
CA ASN A 117 -17.19 20.74 -7.84
C ASN A 117 -16.23 21.95 -7.86
N ALA A 118 -14.98 21.80 -7.40
CA ALA A 118 -14.00 22.88 -7.41
C ALA A 118 -13.22 22.98 -8.73
N ALA A 119 -12.82 21.85 -9.33
CA ALA A 119 -11.96 21.85 -10.53
C ALA A 119 -12.76 21.96 -11.84
N TYR A 120 -13.98 21.42 -11.90
CA TYR A 120 -14.78 21.45 -13.14
C TYR A 120 -15.43 22.82 -13.41
N GLN A 121 -15.52 23.69 -12.40
CA GLN A 121 -16.05 25.06 -12.57
C GLN A 121 -14.99 26.10 -12.97
N SER A 122 -13.69 25.82 -12.81
CA SER A 122 -12.65 26.76 -13.24
C SER A 122 -12.33 26.67 -14.73
N ASP A 123 -12.55 25.51 -15.36
CA ASP A 123 -12.19 25.26 -16.77
C ASP A 123 -13.30 25.63 -17.77
N LYS A 124 -14.42 26.20 -17.29
CA LYS A 124 -15.50 26.76 -18.14
C LYS A 124 -15.61 28.27 -18.06
N ARG A 125 -14.63 28.93 -17.42
CA ARG A 125 -14.47 30.38 -17.46
C ARG A 125 -13.15 30.68 -18.15
N ASP A 126 -13.16 30.68 -19.47
CA ASP A 126 -12.31 31.51 -20.35
C ASP A 126 -12.77 31.34 -21.82
#